data_AF-A0A838I6C9-F1
#
_entry.id   AF-A0A838I6C9-F1
#
_cell.length_a   1.000
_cell.length_b   1.000
_cell.length_c   1.000
_cell.angle_alpha   90.00
_cell.angle_beta   90.00
_cell.angle_gamma   90.00
#
_symmetry.space_group_name_H-M   'P 1'
#
loop_
_entity.id
_entity.type
_entity.pdbx_description
1 polymer ?
#
loop_
_entity_poly.entity_id
_entity_poly.type
_entity_poly.pdbx_seq_one_letter_code
_entity_poly.pdbx_strand_id
1 'polypeptide(L)'
;MRISSALVSGCRFSRGCAGTIALTFLFTFSSAAEAKGPWVVLKDCRLAKNESNDADSFHVKAGGKEYIFRLYFVDAPETDASFPDRVDEQAKYFGLTTAQTLQLGDLSRRFSKEKLARPFTLRTCMQGALGRSKQERFYAFIESTEGDLAELLVANGMARVHGSGATPVGLNSPEREWHKLQRLEREAKQQKVGAWGANEGRLTARLSRQPPKSGPDSFDAFFRPERLAAPGEAEQTLAPSAAAAPSLSTVPAPASGSAGALLDPNTATSAELLAIKGIGPVLAGRIIAARPFVSADHLSKVAGIGPKKYEKIRPHFIDASTVGAPTPRL
;
A
#
# COMPACT_ATOMS: atom_id res chain seq x y z
N MET A 1 63.07 -66.48 -3.92
CA MET A 1 62.87 -67.78 -4.59
C MET A 1 61.38 -67.92 -4.88
N ARG A 2 60.97 -68.01 -6.17
CA ARG A 2 59.58 -68.21 -6.70
C ARG A 2 58.54 -67.11 -6.34
N ILE A 3 57.82 -66.41 -7.24
CA ILE A 3 57.16 -66.66 -8.56
C ILE A 3 55.64 -66.93 -8.42
N SER A 4 54.82 -66.25 -9.27
CA SER A 4 53.36 -66.38 -9.51
C SER A 4 52.42 -65.81 -8.42
N SER A 5 51.23 -65.23 -8.70
CA SER A 5 50.42 -64.96 -9.94
C SER A 5 49.84 -63.52 -9.84
N ALA A 6 49.55 -62.71 -10.88
CA ALA A 6 48.99 -62.86 -12.23
C ALA A 6 47.43 -62.78 -12.31
N LEU A 7 46.94 -62.04 -13.34
CA LEU A 7 45.53 -61.81 -13.79
C LEU A 7 44.63 -60.84 -12.96
N VAL A 8 43.74 -60.02 -13.55
CA VAL A 8 43.59 -59.49 -14.95
C VAL A 8 42.59 -58.30 -15.00
N SER A 9 42.65 -57.48 -16.06
CA SER A 9 41.64 -56.53 -16.61
C SER A 9 40.83 -55.56 -15.72
N GLY A 10 40.64 -54.33 -16.23
CA GLY A 10 39.47 -53.51 -15.86
C GLY A 10 39.52 -52.04 -16.31
N CYS A 11 38.97 -51.74 -17.49
CA CYS A 11 38.47 -50.42 -17.94
C CYS A 11 39.24 -49.14 -17.60
N ARG A 12 39.82 -48.53 -18.66
CA ARG A 12 39.95 -47.07 -18.73
C ARG A 12 38.56 -46.43 -18.65
N PHE A 13 38.41 -45.34 -17.89
CA PHE A 13 37.49 -44.28 -18.29
C PHE A 13 38.12 -42.89 -18.12
N SER A 14 37.72 -41.98 -19.00
CA SER A 14 38.38 -40.69 -19.20
C SER A 14 38.16 -39.71 -18.04
N ARG A 15 39.12 -38.82 -17.81
CA ARG A 15 38.94 -37.63 -16.97
C ARG A 15 37.89 -36.71 -17.60
N GLY A 16 36.65 -36.75 -17.08
CA GLY A 16 35.63 -35.76 -17.40
C GLY A 16 35.96 -34.42 -16.73
N CYS A 17 35.99 -33.34 -17.52
CA CYS A 17 36.16 -31.99 -16.99
C CYS A 17 34.97 -31.60 -16.11
N ALA A 18 35.23 -31.14 -14.89
CA ALA A 18 34.22 -30.55 -14.01
C ALA A 18 33.83 -29.15 -14.52
N GLY A 19 32.90 -29.10 -15.47
CA GLY A 19 32.27 -27.87 -15.94
C GLY A 19 31.12 -27.45 -15.01
N THR A 20 31.41 -26.65 -13.98
CA THR A 20 30.38 -26.12 -13.07
C THR A 20 29.52 -25.09 -13.80
N ILE A 21 28.38 -25.51 -14.34
CA ILE A 21 27.38 -24.59 -14.91
C ILE A 21 26.73 -23.82 -13.76
N ALA A 22 27.28 -22.65 -13.44
CA ALA A 22 26.63 -21.68 -12.59
C ALA A 22 25.38 -21.17 -13.32
N LEU A 23 24.21 -21.70 -12.96
CA LEU A 23 22.93 -21.22 -13.47
C LEU A 23 22.59 -19.90 -12.80
N THR A 24 23.18 -18.81 -13.32
CA THR A 24 22.96 -17.45 -12.82
C THR A 24 21.49 -17.08 -13.03
N PHE A 25 20.68 -17.21 -11.98
CA PHE A 25 19.36 -16.58 -11.94
C PHE A 25 19.58 -15.07 -12.01
N LEU A 26 19.48 -14.50 -13.22
CA LEU A 26 19.26 -13.07 -13.37
C LEU A 26 17.88 -12.77 -12.78
N PHE A 27 17.87 -12.36 -11.51
CA PHE A 27 16.79 -11.57 -10.95
C PHE A 27 16.72 -10.27 -11.75
N THR A 28 15.93 -10.28 -12.82
CA THR A 28 15.45 -9.07 -13.47
C THR A 28 14.58 -8.35 -12.46
N PHE A 29 15.16 -7.35 -11.79
CA PHE A 29 14.41 -6.37 -11.01
C PHE A 29 13.43 -5.67 -11.95
N SER A 30 12.21 -6.20 -12.02
CA SER A 30 11.11 -5.54 -12.70
C SER A 30 10.84 -4.24 -11.95
N SER A 31 11.14 -3.13 -12.60
CA SER A 31 10.78 -1.79 -12.12
C SER A 31 9.31 -1.76 -11.75
N ALA A 32 8.98 -1.07 -10.65
CA ALA A 32 7.60 -0.94 -10.19
C ALA A 32 6.69 -0.42 -11.32
N ALA A 33 5.52 -1.03 -11.45
CA ALA A 33 4.71 -0.95 -12.66
C ALA A 33 4.27 0.47 -13.03
N GLU A 34 4.66 0.92 -14.22
CA GLU A 34 3.93 1.97 -14.94
C GLU A 34 2.53 1.46 -15.32
N ALA A 35 1.56 2.38 -15.37
CA ALA A 35 0.21 2.07 -15.83
C ALA A 35 0.24 1.63 -17.31
N LYS A 36 -0.24 0.42 -17.61
CA LYS A 36 -0.17 -0.16 -18.97
C LYS A 36 -1.28 0.30 -19.92
N GLY A 37 -2.23 1.12 -19.47
CA GLY A 37 -3.33 1.61 -20.29
C GLY A 37 -3.97 2.89 -19.75
N PRO A 38 -4.81 3.57 -20.55
CA PRO A 38 -5.59 4.72 -20.09
C PRO A 38 -6.58 4.29 -19.00
N TRP A 39 -6.91 5.23 -18.11
CA TRP A 39 -7.94 4.99 -17.09
C TRP A 39 -9.33 4.96 -17.73
N VAL A 40 -10.06 3.88 -17.49
CA VAL A 40 -11.45 3.68 -17.94
C VAL A 40 -12.38 3.59 -16.74
N VAL A 41 -13.59 4.11 -16.91
CA VAL A 41 -14.70 3.98 -15.95
C VAL A 41 -15.70 2.98 -16.52
N LEU A 42 -15.99 1.92 -15.78
CA LEU A 42 -17.08 1.00 -16.10
C LEU A 42 -18.25 1.32 -15.16
N LYS A 43 -19.38 1.72 -15.75
CA LYS A 43 -20.64 2.02 -15.06
C LYS A 43 -21.54 0.78 -15.05
N ASP A 44 -22.59 0.82 -14.23
CA ASP A 44 -23.62 -0.24 -14.12
C ASP A 44 -23.07 -1.65 -13.86
N CYS A 45 -21.92 -1.73 -13.18
CA CYS A 45 -21.23 -2.97 -12.91
C CYS A 45 -22.00 -3.79 -11.87
N ARG A 46 -22.01 -5.12 -12.02
CA ARG A 46 -22.68 -6.05 -11.09
C ARG A 46 -21.74 -7.15 -10.66
N LEU A 47 -21.80 -7.50 -9.38
CA LEU A 47 -21.07 -8.64 -8.84
C LEU A 47 -21.59 -9.94 -9.48
N ALA A 48 -20.72 -10.71 -10.14
CA ALA A 48 -21.07 -12.03 -10.63
C ALA A 48 -21.13 -13.01 -9.46
N LYS A 49 -22.03 -14.00 -9.51
CA LYS A 49 -22.08 -15.07 -8.52
C LYS A 49 -20.90 -16.01 -8.73
N ASN A 50 -19.84 -15.84 -7.96
CA ASN A 50 -18.70 -16.75 -7.88
C ASN A 50 -18.30 -16.98 -6.41
N GLU A 51 -17.80 -18.18 -6.10
CA GLU A 51 -17.34 -18.60 -4.78
C GLU A 51 -15.90 -18.10 -4.49
N SER A 52 -15.14 -17.79 -5.55
CA SER A 52 -13.83 -17.14 -5.48
C SER A 52 -13.87 -15.66 -5.10
N ASN A 53 -15.06 -15.05 -5.01
CA ASN A 53 -15.22 -13.68 -4.55
C ASN A 53 -14.87 -13.59 -3.06
N ASP A 54 -13.78 -12.90 -2.73
CA ASP A 54 -13.39 -12.57 -1.37
C ASP A 54 -13.80 -11.11 -1.03
N ALA A 55 -13.10 -10.45 -0.11
CA ALA A 55 -13.42 -9.08 0.29
C ALA A 55 -12.66 -7.98 -0.48
N ASP A 56 -11.56 -8.31 -1.17
CA ASP A 56 -10.78 -7.37 -2.00
C ASP A 56 -10.75 -7.75 -3.49
N SER A 57 -11.24 -8.94 -3.87
CA SER A 57 -11.19 -9.49 -5.22
C SER A 57 -12.54 -10.04 -5.68
N PHE A 58 -12.99 -9.62 -6.87
CA PHE A 58 -14.36 -9.80 -7.35
C PHE A 58 -14.43 -10.20 -8.83
N HIS A 59 -15.31 -11.16 -9.13
CA HIS A 59 -15.86 -11.35 -10.48
C HIS A 59 -16.94 -10.30 -10.74
N VAL A 60 -16.79 -9.50 -11.80
CA VAL A 60 -17.66 -8.36 -12.12
C VAL A 60 -18.15 -8.44 -13.55
N LYS A 61 -19.46 -8.31 -13.76
CA LYS A 61 -20.08 -8.15 -15.07
C LYS A 61 -20.22 -6.67 -15.41
N ALA A 62 -19.66 -6.27 -16.55
CA ALA A 62 -19.67 -4.90 -17.06
C ALA A 62 -19.66 -4.93 -18.60
N GLY A 63 -20.52 -4.15 -19.26
CA GLY A 63 -20.57 -4.07 -20.72
C GLY A 63 -20.74 -5.41 -21.44
N GLY A 64 -21.48 -6.36 -20.85
CA GLY A 64 -21.68 -7.72 -21.38
C GLY A 64 -20.51 -8.68 -21.20
N LYS A 65 -19.39 -8.24 -20.61
CA LYS A 65 -18.20 -9.05 -20.32
C LYS A 65 -18.08 -9.34 -18.82
N GLU A 66 -17.36 -10.38 -18.45
CA GLU A 66 -16.98 -10.68 -17.07
C GLU A 66 -15.47 -10.49 -16.88
N TYR A 67 -15.10 -9.82 -15.79
CA TYR A 67 -13.73 -9.46 -15.41
C TYR A 67 -13.46 -9.95 -13.99
N ILE A 68 -12.18 -10.17 -13.64
CA ILE A 68 -11.77 -10.30 -12.24
C ILE A 68 -11.05 -9.00 -11.85
N PHE A 69 -11.57 -8.28 -10.86
CA PHE A 69 -10.94 -7.08 -10.32
C PHE A 69 -10.42 -7.32 -8.90
N ARG A 70 -9.27 -6.73 -8.56
CA ARG A 70 -8.75 -6.62 -7.20
C ARG A 70 -8.68 -5.14 -6.79
N LEU A 71 -8.96 -4.82 -5.54
CA LEU A 71 -8.83 -3.45 -5.04
C LEU A 71 -7.36 -2.99 -5.03
N TYR A 72 -7.13 -1.72 -5.32
CA TYR A 72 -5.88 -1.04 -5.02
C TYR A 72 -5.74 -0.76 -3.51
N PHE A 73 -4.50 -0.61 -3.03
CA PHE A 73 -4.14 -0.12 -1.70
C PHE A 73 -4.64 -0.89 -0.45
N VAL A 74 -5.46 -1.94 -0.61
CA VAL A 74 -5.96 -2.75 0.50
C VAL A 74 -5.70 -4.25 0.29
N ASP A 75 -5.48 -4.95 1.40
CA ASP A 75 -5.40 -6.41 1.45
C ASP A 75 -6.40 -6.91 2.51
N ALA A 76 -7.32 -7.77 2.09
CA ALA A 76 -8.28 -8.38 3.00
C ALA A 76 -7.71 -9.67 3.66
N PRO A 77 -8.14 -10.01 4.88
CA PRO A 77 -7.83 -11.29 5.50
C PRO A 77 -8.30 -12.47 4.64
N GLU A 78 -7.51 -13.54 4.60
CA GLU A 78 -7.90 -14.81 4.02
C GLU A 78 -9.17 -15.37 4.69
N THR A 79 -9.99 -16.07 3.91
CA THR A 79 -11.22 -16.72 4.39
C THR A 79 -11.04 -18.20 4.70
N ASP A 80 -9.93 -18.80 4.28
CA ASP A 80 -9.62 -20.21 4.52
C ASP A 80 -8.12 -20.45 4.74
N ALA A 81 -7.77 -21.64 5.21
CA ALA A 81 -6.41 -22.00 5.60
C ALA A 81 -5.52 -22.52 4.45
N SER A 82 -5.88 -22.30 3.18
CA SER A 82 -5.07 -22.74 2.02
C SER A 82 -3.69 -22.09 1.92
N PHE A 83 -3.46 -21.00 2.67
CA PHE A 83 -2.21 -20.24 2.72
C PHE A 83 -1.82 -19.95 4.18
N PRO A 84 -1.40 -20.96 4.97
CA PRO A 84 -1.16 -20.79 6.40
C PRO A 84 -0.18 -19.65 6.71
N ASP A 85 0.90 -19.51 5.94
CA ASP A 85 1.88 -18.42 6.12
C ASP A 85 1.27 -17.02 5.94
N ARG A 86 0.31 -16.86 5.00
CA ARG A 86 -0.40 -15.58 4.77
C ARG A 86 -1.44 -15.31 5.86
N VAL A 87 -2.14 -16.35 6.33
CA VAL A 87 -3.04 -16.25 7.50
C VAL A 87 -2.25 -15.82 8.73
N ASP A 88 -1.07 -16.41 8.96
CA ASP A 88 -0.16 -16.06 10.07
C ASP A 88 0.39 -14.63 9.96
N GLU A 89 0.79 -14.20 8.77
CA GLU A 89 1.23 -12.82 8.50
C GLU A 89 0.13 -11.80 8.81
N GLN A 90 -1.10 -12.08 8.34
CA GLN A 90 -2.26 -11.24 8.59
C GLN A 90 -2.68 -11.26 10.07
N ALA A 91 -2.65 -12.42 10.71
CA ALA A 91 -2.92 -12.56 12.15
C ALA A 91 -1.95 -11.69 12.99
N LYS A 92 -0.65 -11.74 12.68
CA LYS A 92 0.38 -10.88 13.31
C LYS A 92 0.12 -9.40 13.05
N TYR A 93 -0.25 -9.04 11.82
CA TYR A 93 -0.56 -7.65 11.45
C TYR A 93 -1.77 -7.09 12.23
N PHE A 94 -2.85 -7.87 12.34
CA PHE A 94 -4.09 -7.45 13.00
C PHE A 94 -4.10 -7.64 14.52
N GLY A 95 -3.12 -8.35 15.09
CA GLY A 95 -3.09 -8.70 16.52
C GLY A 95 -4.13 -9.75 16.91
N LEU A 96 -4.36 -10.72 16.01
CA LEU A 96 -5.40 -11.75 16.09
C LEU A 96 -4.81 -13.16 16.21
N THR A 97 -5.64 -14.11 16.62
CA THR A 97 -5.41 -15.54 16.32
C THR A 97 -5.71 -15.85 14.85
N THR A 98 -5.18 -16.96 14.35
CA THR A 98 -5.50 -17.46 12.99
C THR A 98 -7.01 -17.69 12.82
N ALA A 99 -7.68 -18.28 13.81
CA ALA A 99 -9.13 -18.48 13.79
C ALA A 99 -9.93 -17.16 13.70
N GLN A 100 -9.55 -16.14 14.48
CA GLN A 100 -10.16 -14.80 14.38
C GLN A 100 -9.86 -14.12 13.03
N THR A 101 -8.70 -14.38 12.43
CA THR A 101 -8.31 -13.85 11.12
C THR A 101 -9.20 -14.41 10.01
N LEU A 102 -9.43 -15.73 10.01
CA LEU A 102 -10.37 -16.38 9.07
C LEU A 102 -11.81 -15.90 9.28
N GLN A 103 -12.26 -15.79 10.54
CA GLN A 103 -13.57 -15.23 10.88
C GLN A 103 -13.73 -13.78 10.42
N LEU A 104 -12.66 -12.98 10.49
CA LEU A 104 -12.63 -11.62 9.96
C LEU A 104 -12.73 -11.63 8.43
N GLY A 105 -11.98 -12.49 7.73
CA GLY A 105 -12.07 -12.67 6.28
C GLY A 105 -13.50 -12.95 5.81
N ASP A 106 -14.22 -13.85 6.50
CA ASP A 106 -15.63 -14.13 6.25
C ASP A 106 -16.58 -12.97 6.55
N LEU A 107 -16.27 -12.13 7.54
CA LEU A 107 -17.02 -10.91 7.83
C LEU A 107 -16.77 -9.85 6.75
N SER A 108 -15.53 -9.67 6.33
CA SER A 108 -15.12 -8.77 5.25
C SER A 108 -15.73 -9.17 3.91
N ARG A 109 -15.70 -10.47 3.55
CA ARG A 109 -16.30 -11.03 2.32
C ARG A 109 -17.80 -10.74 2.27
N ARG A 110 -18.51 -10.94 3.39
CA ARG A 110 -19.94 -10.63 3.50
C ARG A 110 -20.22 -9.13 3.37
N PHE A 111 -19.39 -8.29 3.99
CA PHE A 111 -19.53 -6.83 3.90
C PHE A 111 -19.33 -6.33 2.47
N SER A 112 -18.26 -6.73 1.77
CA SER A 112 -18.06 -6.34 0.37
C SER A 112 -19.21 -6.81 -0.52
N LYS A 113 -19.73 -8.03 -0.30
CA LYS A 113 -20.91 -8.53 -1.01
C LYS A 113 -22.19 -7.71 -0.74
N GLU A 114 -22.37 -7.21 0.49
CA GLU A 114 -23.47 -6.30 0.85
C GLU A 114 -23.34 -4.96 0.11
N LYS A 115 -22.15 -4.33 0.16
CA LYS A 115 -21.90 -3.03 -0.49
C LYS A 115 -21.97 -3.10 -2.02
N LEU A 116 -21.69 -4.27 -2.61
CA LEU A 116 -21.79 -4.54 -4.04
C LEU A 116 -23.09 -5.23 -4.47
N ALA A 117 -24.11 -5.28 -3.60
CA ALA A 117 -25.42 -5.88 -3.92
C ALA A 117 -26.24 -5.04 -4.91
N ARG A 118 -26.03 -3.72 -4.94
CA ARG A 118 -26.57 -2.79 -5.95
C ARG A 118 -25.56 -2.56 -7.07
N PRO A 119 -25.98 -2.16 -8.28
CA PRO A 119 -25.03 -1.82 -9.34
C PRO A 119 -24.11 -0.69 -8.88
N PHE A 120 -22.84 -0.77 -9.27
CA PHE A 120 -21.76 0.07 -8.79
C PHE A 120 -20.90 0.59 -9.96
N THR A 121 -20.01 1.53 -9.68
CA THR A 121 -19.03 2.07 -10.64
C THR A 121 -17.65 1.57 -10.27
N LEU A 122 -16.83 1.20 -11.25
CA LEU A 122 -15.40 0.94 -11.03
C LEU A 122 -14.54 1.76 -11.99
N ARG A 123 -13.34 2.12 -11.53
CA ARG A 123 -12.34 2.83 -12.35
C ARG A 123 -11.00 2.09 -12.30
N THR A 124 -10.43 1.78 -13.46
CA THR A 124 -9.24 0.92 -13.63
C THR A 124 -8.38 1.42 -14.81
N CYS A 125 -7.08 1.14 -14.80
CA CYS A 125 -6.20 1.30 -15.97
C CYS A 125 -5.80 -0.04 -16.61
N MET A 126 -6.52 -1.12 -16.30
CA MET A 126 -6.23 -2.50 -16.74
C MET A 126 -4.80 -2.96 -16.39
N GLN A 127 -4.26 -2.45 -15.28
CA GLN A 127 -3.02 -2.97 -14.69
C GLN A 127 -3.26 -4.38 -14.17
N GLY A 128 -2.51 -5.35 -14.70
CA GLY A 128 -2.58 -6.74 -14.26
C GLY A 128 -2.28 -6.89 -12.76
N ALA A 129 -3.10 -7.68 -12.08
CA ALA A 129 -2.96 -8.07 -10.68
C ALA A 129 -2.63 -9.56 -10.61
N LEU A 130 -1.81 -9.95 -9.62
CA LEU A 130 -1.41 -11.34 -9.44
C LEU A 130 -2.59 -12.20 -8.95
N GLY A 131 -2.63 -13.46 -9.39
CA GLY A 131 -3.67 -14.43 -9.03
C GLY A 131 -3.39 -15.83 -9.60
N ARG A 132 -4.13 -16.83 -9.12
CA ARG A 132 -4.04 -18.24 -9.57
C ARG A 132 -4.99 -18.58 -10.74
N SER A 133 -5.85 -17.65 -11.17
CA SER A 133 -6.83 -17.85 -12.24
C SER A 133 -6.18 -17.85 -13.63
N LYS A 134 -6.72 -18.65 -14.55
CA LYS A 134 -6.38 -18.56 -16.00
C LYS A 134 -6.93 -17.28 -16.65
N GLN A 135 -7.99 -16.71 -16.08
CA GLN A 135 -8.56 -15.43 -16.48
C GLN A 135 -7.71 -14.30 -15.88
N GLU A 136 -7.44 -13.28 -16.69
CA GLU A 136 -6.71 -12.09 -16.27
C GLU A 136 -7.46 -11.35 -15.15
N ARG A 137 -6.69 -10.90 -14.17
CA ARG A 137 -7.14 -10.10 -13.04
C ARG A 137 -6.55 -8.70 -13.17
N PHE A 138 -7.34 -7.66 -12.94
CA PHE A 138 -6.92 -6.28 -13.01
C PHE A 138 -7.11 -5.56 -11.68
N TYR A 139 -6.30 -4.56 -11.37
CA TYR A 139 -6.57 -3.69 -10.24
C TYR A 139 -7.64 -2.63 -10.56
N ALA A 140 -8.46 -2.26 -9.58
CA ALA A 140 -9.51 -1.24 -9.71
C ALA A 140 -9.81 -0.51 -8.40
N PHE A 141 -10.42 0.67 -8.52
CA PHE A 141 -11.19 1.32 -7.46
C PHE A 141 -12.68 1.03 -7.69
N ILE A 142 -13.46 0.89 -6.61
CA ILE A 142 -14.88 0.56 -6.69
C ILE A 142 -15.71 1.51 -5.81
N GLU A 143 -16.56 2.31 -6.45
CA GLU A 143 -17.54 3.16 -5.78
C GLU A 143 -18.88 2.42 -5.68
N SER A 144 -19.26 2.06 -4.46
CA SER A 144 -20.58 1.53 -4.12
C SER A 144 -21.60 2.66 -3.91
N THR A 145 -22.88 2.31 -3.75
CA THR A 145 -23.91 3.29 -3.32
C THR A 145 -23.66 3.89 -1.92
N GLU A 146 -22.71 3.36 -1.15
CA GLU A 146 -22.33 3.82 0.18
C GLU A 146 -20.99 4.56 0.24
N GLY A 147 -20.21 4.59 -0.85
CA GLY A 147 -18.87 5.19 -0.91
C GLY A 147 -17.84 4.25 -1.53
N ASP A 148 -16.56 4.64 -1.49
CA ASP A 148 -15.44 3.81 -1.94
C ASP A 148 -15.30 2.55 -1.07
N LEU A 149 -15.17 1.39 -1.71
CA LEU A 149 -15.15 0.10 -1.01
C LEU A 149 -13.86 -0.13 -0.20
N ALA A 150 -12.71 0.34 -0.67
CA ALA A 150 -11.44 0.21 0.05
C ALA A 150 -11.45 1.07 1.31
N GLU A 151 -11.96 2.30 1.23
CA GLU A 151 -12.22 3.16 2.39
C GLU A 151 -13.17 2.50 3.39
N LEU A 152 -14.31 2.01 2.93
CA LEU A 152 -15.31 1.35 3.78
C LEU A 152 -14.74 0.12 4.50
N LEU A 153 -13.92 -0.69 3.83
CA LEU A 153 -13.27 -1.85 4.44
C LEU A 153 -12.26 -1.44 5.51
N VAL A 154 -11.35 -0.52 5.21
CA VAL A 154 -10.30 -0.09 6.17
C VAL A 154 -10.92 0.61 7.37
N ALA A 155 -11.89 1.49 7.14
CA ALA A 155 -12.58 2.24 8.20
C ALA A 155 -13.35 1.32 9.17
N ASN A 156 -13.92 0.21 8.69
CA ASN A 156 -14.59 -0.79 9.53
C ASN A 156 -13.64 -1.89 10.06
N GLY A 157 -12.32 -1.75 9.90
CA GLY A 157 -11.31 -2.70 10.40
C GLY A 157 -11.35 -4.06 9.70
N MET A 158 -11.72 -4.10 8.41
CA MET A 158 -11.93 -5.33 7.62
C MET A 158 -10.82 -5.65 6.62
N ALA A 159 -9.98 -4.66 6.32
CA ALA A 159 -8.79 -4.79 5.48
C ALA A 159 -7.67 -3.93 6.06
N ARG A 160 -6.43 -4.25 5.69
CA ARG A 160 -5.23 -3.47 6.03
C ARG A 160 -4.81 -2.60 4.85
N VAL A 161 -4.16 -1.47 5.12
CA VAL A 161 -3.54 -0.66 4.06
C VAL A 161 -2.28 -1.37 3.56
N HIS A 162 -2.36 -1.98 2.37
CA HIS A 162 -1.33 -2.88 1.84
C HIS A 162 -1.51 -3.12 0.33
N GLY A 163 -0.49 -3.65 -0.35
CA GLY A 163 -0.59 -4.10 -1.73
C GLY A 163 -0.14 -3.06 -2.75
N SER A 164 -0.53 -3.26 -4.01
CA SER A 164 -0.10 -2.38 -5.11
C SER A 164 -0.81 -1.02 -5.06
N GLY A 165 -0.04 0.05 -5.24
CA GLY A 165 -0.58 1.39 -5.47
C GLY A 165 -0.79 1.71 -6.94
N ALA A 166 -1.42 2.86 -7.20
CA ALA A 166 -1.68 3.37 -8.55
C ALA A 166 -1.58 4.89 -8.62
N THR A 167 -1.20 5.42 -9.78
CA THR A 167 -1.19 6.87 -10.09
C THR A 167 -2.32 7.24 -11.06
N PRO A 168 -3.55 7.44 -10.56
CA PRO A 168 -4.69 7.78 -11.41
C PRO A 168 -4.69 9.19 -12.03
N VAL A 169 -5.11 9.28 -13.29
CA VAL A 169 -5.30 10.57 -13.99
C VAL A 169 -6.41 11.38 -13.29
N GLY A 170 -6.07 12.60 -12.84
CA GLY A 170 -6.92 13.46 -12.01
C GLY A 170 -6.60 13.36 -10.50
N LEU A 171 -5.84 12.36 -10.07
CA LEU A 171 -5.32 12.23 -8.71
C LEU A 171 -3.80 12.37 -8.73
N ASN A 172 -3.33 13.60 -8.54
CA ASN A 172 -1.91 13.95 -8.58
C ASN A 172 -1.05 13.37 -7.42
N SER A 173 -1.50 12.30 -6.73
CA SER A 173 -0.77 11.62 -5.67
C SER A 173 -1.48 10.31 -5.22
N PRO A 174 -0.93 9.11 -5.55
CA PRO A 174 -1.25 7.86 -4.85
C PRO A 174 -1.13 7.99 -3.32
N GLU A 175 -0.17 8.79 -2.88
CA GLU A 175 0.21 8.96 -1.49
C GLU A 175 -0.90 9.65 -0.67
N ARG A 176 -1.71 10.52 -1.29
CA ARG A 176 -2.90 11.09 -0.62
C ARG A 176 -3.91 10.02 -0.24
N GLU A 177 -4.18 9.06 -1.14
CA GLU A 177 -5.11 7.97 -0.84
C GLU A 177 -4.52 7.01 0.19
N TRP A 178 -3.23 6.67 0.05
CA TRP A 178 -2.52 5.89 1.06
C TRP A 178 -2.59 6.53 2.45
N HIS A 179 -2.37 7.84 2.56
CA HIS A 179 -2.48 8.57 3.82
C HIS A 179 -3.92 8.68 4.34
N LYS A 180 -4.92 8.73 3.45
CA LYS A 180 -6.34 8.70 3.82
C LYS A 180 -6.72 7.34 4.41
N LEU A 181 -6.38 6.25 3.75
CA LEU A 181 -6.58 4.89 4.26
C LEU A 181 -5.83 4.67 5.58
N GLN A 182 -4.58 5.14 5.70
CA GLN A 182 -3.83 5.09 6.97
C GLN A 182 -4.51 5.88 8.10
N ARG A 183 -5.23 6.97 7.80
CA ARG A 183 -6.02 7.72 8.78
C ARG A 183 -7.26 6.93 9.19
N LEU A 184 -8.02 6.39 8.24
CA LEU A 184 -9.18 5.55 8.50
C LEU A 184 -8.81 4.30 9.33
N GLU A 185 -7.64 3.70 9.08
CA GLU A 185 -7.15 2.57 9.88
C GLU A 185 -6.81 2.97 11.32
N ARG A 186 -6.20 4.16 11.53
CA ARG A 186 -5.96 4.69 12.89
C ARG A 186 -7.28 4.98 13.61
N GLU A 187 -8.28 5.51 12.93
CA GLU A 187 -9.62 5.72 13.48
C GLU A 187 -10.29 4.37 13.84
N ALA A 188 -10.18 3.36 12.98
CA ALA A 188 -10.67 2.01 13.25
C ALA A 188 -9.98 1.36 14.47
N LYS A 189 -8.67 1.58 14.62
CA LYS A 189 -7.87 1.19 15.80
C LYS A 189 -8.33 1.89 17.07
N GLN A 190 -8.54 3.21 17.02
CA GLN A 190 -9.01 4.01 18.16
C GLN A 190 -10.44 3.63 18.60
N GLN A 191 -11.35 3.37 17.65
CA GLN A 191 -12.74 3.00 17.94
C GLN A 191 -12.95 1.52 18.24
N LYS A 192 -11.91 0.69 18.02
CA LYS A 192 -11.87 -0.75 18.28
C LYS A 192 -13.00 -1.47 17.54
N VAL A 193 -13.00 -1.33 16.22
CA VAL A 193 -13.95 -1.96 15.28
C VAL A 193 -13.25 -2.98 14.38
N GLY A 194 -13.99 -3.98 13.90
CA GLY A 194 -13.43 -5.06 13.08
C GLY A 194 -12.29 -5.79 13.79
N ALA A 195 -11.18 -6.02 13.08
CA ALA A 195 -9.93 -6.57 13.60
C ALA A 195 -9.53 -5.97 14.95
N TRP A 196 -9.51 -4.64 15.02
CA TRP A 196 -8.96 -3.90 16.16
C TRP A 196 -9.87 -3.92 17.40
N GLY A 197 -11.09 -4.47 17.27
CA GLY A 197 -12.02 -4.73 18.37
C GLY A 197 -12.07 -6.19 18.84
N ALA A 198 -11.41 -7.12 18.14
CA ALA A 198 -11.61 -8.56 18.34
C ALA A 198 -11.30 -9.04 19.76
N ASN A 199 -10.22 -8.52 20.36
CA ASN A 199 -9.77 -8.87 21.71
C ASN A 199 -10.67 -8.30 22.82
N GLU A 200 -11.66 -7.48 22.46
CA GLU A 200 -12.72 -6.96 23.35
C GLU A 200 -14.10 -7.53 22.97
N GLY A 201 -14.14 -8.60 22.16
CA GLY A 201 -15.39 -9.20 21.67
C GLY A 201 -16.10 -8.39 20.58
N ARG A 202 -15.46 -7.33 20.05
CA ARG A 202 -16.05 -6.36 19.10
C ARG A 202 -15.69 -6.63 17.64
N LEU A 203 -15.34 -7.87 17.27
CA LEU A 203 -15.00 -8.26 15.89
C LEU A 203 -16.09 -7.92 14.85
N THR A 204 -17.36 -8.00 15.26
CA THR A 204 -18.52 -7.65 14.43
C THR A 204 -18.89 -6.16 14.47
N ALA A 205 -18.24 -5.36 15.33
CA ALA A 205 -18.53 -3.93 15.44
C ALA A 205 -18.14 -3.18 14.16
N ARG A 206 -18.88 -2.10 13.90
CA ARG A 206 -18.75 -1.23 12.73
C ARG A 206 -18.63 0.22 13.20
N LEU A 207 -18.14 1.08 12.32
CA LEU A 207 -18.17 2.52 12.56
C LEU A 207 -19.61 3.02 12.68
N SER A 208 -19.89 3.73 13.78
CA SER A 208 -21.19 4.39 14.02
C SER A 208 -21.52 5.46 12.98
N ARG A 209 -20.50 6.02 12.33
CA ARG A 209 -20.61 6.96 11.21
C ARG A 209 -19.65 6.52 10.11
N GLN A 210 -20.19 6.10 8.97
CA GLN A 210 -19.39 5.76 7.79
C GLN A 210 -18.67 7.02 7.23
N PRO A 211 -17.54 6.87 6.53
CA PRO A 211 -16.86 7.98 5.87
C PRO A 211 -17.82 8.73 4.91
N PRO A 212 -17.69 10.07 4.79
CA PRO A 212 -18.58 10.85 3.93
C PRO A 212 -18.40 10.49 2.46
N LYS A 213 -19.52 10.28 1.75
CA LYS A 213 -19.55 9.87 0.33
C LYS A 213 -18.97 10.91 -0.64
N SER A 214 -18.82 12.15 -0.18
CA SER A 214 -18.47 13.32 -0.99
C SER A 214 -17.83 14.40 -0.12
N GLY A 215 -16.86 15.12 -0.66
CA GLY A 215 -16.10 16.19 0.01
C GLY A 215 -14.83 16.58 -0.75
N PRO A 216 -14.19 17.72 -0.43
CA PRO A 216 -13.06 18.26 -1.20
C PRO A 216 -11.82 17.35 -1.23
N ASP A 217 -11.60 16.56 -0.17
CA ASP A 217 -10.52 15.56 -0.09
C ASP A 217 -10.97 14.14 -0.51
N SER A 218 -12.19 13.98 -1.03
CA SER A 218 -12.71 12.67 -1.42
C SER A 218 -12.38 12.34 -2.88
N PHE A 219 -12.42 11.04 -3.19
CA PHE A 219 -12.24 10.48 -4.53
C PHE A 219 -13.34 10.91 -5.54
N ASP A 220 -14.27 11.80 -5.18
CA ASP A 220 -15.31 12.38 -6.04
C ASP A 220 -14.75 12.93 -7.36
N ALA A 221 -13.68 13.72 -7.28
CA ALA A 221 -12.97 14.30 -8.43
C ALA A 221 -12.45 13.23 -9.41
N PHE A 222 -12.18 12.03 -8.90
CA PHE A 222 -11.69 10.90 -9.68
C PHE A 222 -12.82 10.06 -10.28
N PHE A 223 -13.89 9.80 -9.54
CA PHE A 223 -15.03 9.10 -10.14
C PHE A 223 -15.86 9.99 -11.08
N ARG A 224 -15.79 11.32 -10.92
CA ARG A 224 -16.63 12.32 -11.61
C ARG A 224 -15.84 13.54 -12.10
N PRO A 225 -14.81 13.38 -12.96
CA PRO A 225 -14.01 14.50 -13.48
C PRO A 225 -14.85 15.57 -14.21
N GLU A 226 -15.98 15.18 -14.80
CA GLU A 226 -16.96 16.07 -15.42
C GLU A 226 -17.50 17.16 -14.45
N ARG A 227 -17.59 16.87 -13.15
CA ARG A 227 -18.05 17.84 -12.14
C ARG A 227 -17.04 18.96 -11.88
N LEU A 228 -15.76 18.75 -12.23
CA LEU A 228 -14.71 19.78 -12.17
C LEU A 228 -14.61 20.61 -13.46
N ALA A 229 -15.21 20.14 -14.56
CA ALA A 229 -15.10 20.76 -15.88
C ALA A 229 -16.26 21.73 -16.22
N ALA A 230 -17.30 21.79 -15.38
CA ALA A 230 -18.44 22.67 -15.57
C ALA A 230 -18.17 24.07 -15.00
N PRO A 231 -18.12 25.14 -15.82
CA PRO A 231 -18.04 26.50 -15.31
C PRO A 231 -19.41 26.96 -14.80
N GLY A 232 -19.54 27.06 -13.48
CA GLY A 232 -20.48 27.95 -12.78
C GLY A 232 -21.97 27.84 -13.12
N GLU A 233 -22.69 26.98 -12.40
CA GLU A 233 -24.00 27.39 -11.87
C GLU A 233 -23.80 27.83 -10.42
N ALA A 234 -23.58 29.14 -10.26
CA ALA A 234 -23.50 29.77 -8.95
C ALA A 234 -24.91 30.08 -8.43
N GLU A 235 -25.23 29.50 -7.28
CA GLU A 235 -25.74 30.20 -6.10
C GLU A 235 -26.47 31.55 -6.32
N GLN A 236 -27.81 31.51 -6.28
CA GLN A 236 -28.74 32.54 -5.80
C GLN A 236 -30.09 31.82 -5.53
N THR A 237 -30.83 32.05 -4.44
CA THR A 237 -31.07 33.32 -3.73
C THR A 237 -31.15 33.13 -2.20
N LEU A 238 -30.26 33.80 -1.46
CA LEU A 238 -30.48 34.79 -0.38
C LEU A 238 -31.85 34.81 0.35
N ALA A 239 -32.05 35.23 1.62
CA ALA A 239 -31.28 35.59 2.83
C ALA A 239 -32.32 36.24 3.83
N PRO A 240 -31.98 36.88 4.98
CA PRO A 240 -31.11 36.53 6.11
C PRO A 240 -31.86 36.56 7.48
N SER A 241 -31.19 36.17 8.57
CA SER A 241 -31.36 36.82 9.89
C SER A 241 -30.07 36.69 10.71
N ALA A 242 -29.78 37.69 11.56
CA ALA A 242 -28.43 38.01 12.03
C ALA A 242 -28.23 37.86 13.56
N ALA A 243 -26.98 38.13 13.98
CA ALA A 243 -26.47 38.22 15.36
C ALA A 243 -26.22 36.88 16.09
N ALA A 244 -25.10 36.65 16.80
CA ALA A 244 -23.88 37.45 16.94
C ALA A 244 -22.65 36.57 17.29
N ALA A 245 -21.45 37.07 16.98
CA ALA A 245 -20.19 36.69 17.62
C ALA A 245 -19.74 37.84 18.55
N PRO A 246 -18.95 37.61 19.61
CA PRO A 246 -17.53 37.26 19.52
C PRO A 246 -17.13 36.12 20.52
N SER A 247 -15.87 35.73 20.77
CA SER A 247 -14.57 36.28 20.37
C SER A 247 -13.46 35.23 20.22
N LEU A 248 -12.26 35.73 19.88
CA LEU A 248 -10.94 35.10 19.81
C LEU A 248 -10.44 34.46 21.12
N SER A 249 -9.66 33.38 21.00
CA SER A 249 -8.53 33.06 21.90
C SER A 249 -7.51 32.15 21.20
N THR A 250 -6.25 32.25 21.62
CA THR A 250 -5.09 31.99 20.74
C THR A 250 -3.98 31.23 21.48
N VAL A 251 -3.26 30.34 20.76
CA VAL A 251 -1.97 29.69 21.12
C VAL A 251 -1.92 28.85 22.42
N PRO A 252 -0.86 28.03 22.68
CA PRO A 252 0.35 27.77 21.90
C PRO A 252 0.64 26.30 21.52
N ALA A 253 1.52 26.16 20.52
CA ALA A 253 2.32 24.96 20.32
C ALA A 253 3.57 24.98 21.22
N PRO A 254 4.19 23.83 21.54
CA PRO A 254 5.60 23.77 21.90
C PRO A 254 6.46 23.43 20.67
N ALA A 255 7.49 24.23 20.42
CA ALA A 255 8.56 23.93 19.49
C ALA A 255 9.89 23.84 20.24
N SER A 256 10.69 22.80 19.95
CA SER A 256 12.16 22.70 20.10
C SER A 256 12.58 21.23 19.91
N GLY A 257 13.65 20.87 19.21
CA GLY A 257 14.53 21.68 18.36
C GLY A 257 15.94 21.09 18.26
N SER A 258 16.54 21.09 17.06
CA SER A 258 18.00 20.92 16.87
C SER A 258 18.45 21.44 15.50
N ALA A 259 18.42 22.76 15.31
CA ALA A 259 19.12 23.38 14.20
C ALA A 259 20.64 23.14 14.36
N GLY A 260 21.25 22.40 13.44
CA GLY A 260 22.69 22.13 13.42
C GLY A 260 23.11 20.67 13.62
N ALA A 261 22.18 19.76 13.97
CA ALA A 261 22.48 18.33 13.97
C ALA A 261 22.48 17.78 12.53
N LEU A 262 23.59 17.15 12.12
CA LEU A 262 23.62 16.35 10.89
C LEU A 262 22.69 15.15 11.07
N LEU A 263 21.85 14.88 10.08
CA LEU A 263 20.81 13.84 10.13
C LEU A 263 21.38 12.48 9.73
N ASP A 264 20.94 11.40 10.37
CA ASP A 264 21.22 10.04 9.87
C ASP A 264 20.21 9.68 8.77
N PRO A 265 20.64 9.34 7.54
CA PRO A 265 19.73 8.99 6.45
C PRO A 265 18.87 7.74 6.74
N ASN A 266 19.24 6.89 7.70
CA ASN A 266 18.48 5.69 8.09
C ASN A 266 17.38 5.96 9.13
N THR A 267 17.62 6.84 10.10
CA THR A 267 16.64 7.14 11.17
C THR A 267 15.84 8.43 10.95
N ALA A 268 16.32 9.38 10.14
CA ALA A 268 15.66 10.67 9.91
C ALA A 268 14.17 10.52 9.55
N THR A 269 13.33 11.33 10.18
CA THR A 269 11.91 11.42 9.86
C THR A 269 11.68 12.17 8.54
N SER A 270 10.49 12.01 7.96
CA SER A 270 10.12 12.76 6.74
C SER A 270 10.17 14.28 6.94
N ALA A 271 9.85 14.77 8.14
CA ALA A 271 9.90 16.19 8.48
C ALA A 271 11.34 16.74 8.50
N GLU A 272 12.29 15.98 9.04
CA GLU A 272 13.70 16.37 9.08
C GLU A 272 14.34 16.34 7.68
N LEU A 273 14.02 15.33 6.87
CA LEU A 273 14.46 15.28 5.47
C LEU A 273 13.90 16.46 4.65
N LEU A 274 12.66 16.88 4.91
CA LEU A 274 12.02 18.04 4.27
C LEU A 274 12.65 19.39 4.67
N ALA A 275 13.32 19.46 5.84
CA ALA A 275 14.00 20.68 6.28
C ALA A 275 15.28 20.96 5.49
N ILE A 276 15.84 19.97 4.77
CA ILE A 276 17.05 20.15 3.96
C ILE A 276 16.69 20.85 2.64
N LYS A 277 17.29 22.03 2.42
CA LYS A 277 17.11 22.83 1.20
C LYS A 277 17.55 22.06 -0.05
N GLY A 278 16.57 21.54 -0.79
CA GLY A 278 16.77 20.74 -2.02
C GLY A 278 16.20 19.32 -1.95
N ILE A 279 15.79 18.85 -0.76
CA ILE A 279 15.06 17.60 -0.58
C ILE A 279 13.56 17.93 -0.47
N GLY A 280 12.86 17.81 -1.60
CA GLY A 280 11.39 17.85 -1.61
C GLY A 280 10.77 16.54 -1.09
N PRO A 281 9.45 16.49 -0.85
CA PRO A 281 8.76 15.32 -0.30
C PRO A 281 8.97 14.05 -1.15
N VAL A 282 9.07 14.20 -2.47
CA VAL A 282 9.39 13.10 -3.39
C VAL A 282 10.78 12.51 -3.15
N LEU A 283 11.78 13.34 -2.82
CA LEU A 283 13.13 12.87 -2.50
C LEU A 283 13.19 12.31 -1.07
N ALA A 284 12.53 12.94 -0.10
CA ALA A 284 12.42 12.41 1.26
C ALA A 284 11.78 11.01 1.26
N GLY A 285 10.66 10.82 0.53
CA GLY A 285 10.01 9.53 0.38
C GLY A 285 10.91 8.47 -0.30
N ARG A 286 11.68 8.85 -1.32
CA ARG A 286 12.65 7.94 -1.97
C ARG A 286 13.83 7.59 -1.08
N ILE A 287 14.31 8.51 -0.25
CA ILE A 287 15.34 8.25 0.77
C ILE A 287 14.80 7.25 1.79
N ILE A 288 13.58 7.45 2.30
CA ILE A 288 12.94 6.52 3.25
C ILE A 288 12.72 5.13 2.64
N ALA A 289 12.23 5.07 1.39
CA ALA A 289 11.94 3.81 0.71
C ALA A 289 13.19 3.01 0.29
N ALA A 290 14.35 3.67 0.15
CA ALA A 290 15.63 3.02 -0.19
C ALA A 290 16.47 2.65 1.05
N ARG A 291 15.90 2.73 2.27
CA ARG A 291 16.54 2.25 3.50
C ARG A 291 16.64 0.71 3.51
N PRO A 292 17.68 0.14 4.15
CA PRO A 292 18.79 0.82 4.83
C PRO A 292 19.97 1.17 3.89
N PHE A 293 20.62 2.30 4.18
CA PHE A 293 21.86 2.73 3.53
C PHE A 293 23.08 2.34 4.37
N VAL A 294 24.13 1.83 3.71
CA VAL A 294 25.41 1.45 4.34
C VAL A 294 26.29 2.66 4.66
N SER A 295 26.18 3.75 3.89
CA SER A 295 26.84 5.05 4.15
C SER A 295 26.00 6.19 3.57
N ALA A 296 26.27 7.45 3.96
CA ALA A 296 25.56 8.59 3.38
C ALA A 296 25.86 8.76 1.87
N ASP A 297 26.99 8.23 1.38
CA ASP A 297 27.32 8.24 -0.05
C ASP A 297 26.35 7.42 -0.90
N HIS A 298 25.64 6.45 -0.32
CA HIS A 298 24.58 5.73 -1.03
C HIS A 298 23.34 6.59 -1.35
N LEU A 299 23.19 7.78 -0.77
CA LEU A 299 22.14 8.74 -1.15
C LEU A 299 22.28 9.17 -2.62
N SER A 300 23.50 9.17 -3.18
CA SER A 300 23.75 9.44 -4.61
C SER A 300 23.14 8.41 -5.57
N LYS A 301 22.81 7.21 -5.07
CA LYS A 301 22.18 6.12 -5.84
C LYS A 301 20.64 6.22 -5.87
N VAL A 302 20.06 7.14 -5.07
CA VAL A 302 18.61 7.35 -5.02
C VAL A 302 18.16 8.11 -6.27
N ALA A 303 17.23 7.52 -7.03
CA ALA A 303 16.72 8.10 -8.27
C ALA A 303 16.22 9.55 -8.06
N GLY A 304 16.84 10.52 -8.76
CA GLY A 304 16.54 11.95 -8.63
C GLY A 304 17.54 12.77 -7.81
N ILE A 305 18.47 12.11 -7.10
CA ILE A 305 19.63 12.71 -6.42
C ILE A 305 20.86 12.57 -7.32
N GLY A 306 20.95 13.39 -8.36
CA GLY A 306 22.17 13.46 -9.20
C GLY A 306 23.35 14.13 -8.47
N PRO A 307 24.60 14.01 -8.98
CA PRO A 307 25.81 14.47 -8.29
C PRO A 307 25.73 15.94 -7.81
N LYS A 308 25.28 16.86 -8.67
CA LYS A 308 25.08 18.30 -8.33
C LYS A 308 24.05 18.58 -7.23
N LYS A 309 23.18 17.61 -6.91
CA LYS A 309 22.26 17.68 -5.76
C LYS A 309 22.85 16.97 -4.54
N TYR A 310 23.49 15.82 -4.77
CA TYR A 310 24.21 15.07 -3.74
C TYR A 310 25.23 15.96 -3.00
N GLU A 311 26.07 16.69 -3.74
CA GLU A 311 27.04 17.67 -3.19
C GLU A 311 26.40 18.73 -2.28
N LYS A 312 25.15 19.13 -2.55
CA LYS A 312 24.43 20.16 -1.79
C LYS A 312 23.74 19.62 -0.54
N ILE A 313 23.35 18.35 -0.55
CA ILE A 313 22.66 17.72 0.59
C ILE A 313 23.62 16.98 1.51
N ARG A 314 24.78 16.52 1.01
CA ARG A 314 25.78 15.76 1.79
C ARG A 314 26.22 16.44 3.10
N PRO A 315 26.41 17.77 3.19
CA PRO A 315 26.75 18.44 4.45
C PRO A 315 25.69 18.31 5.55
N HIS A 316 24.46 17.88 5.22
CA HIS A 316 23.37 17.69 6.17
C HIS A 316 23.25 16.27 6.70
N PHE A 317 24.09 15.31 6.26
CA PHE A 317 24.00 13.90 6.66
C PHE A 317 25.27 13.38 7.35
N ILE A 318 25.10 12.68 8.49
CA ILE A 318 26.19 11.87 9.07
C ILE A 318 26.37 10.56 8.30
N ASP A 319 27.58 10.04 8.29
CA ASP A 319 27.83 8.65 7.94
C ASP A 319 27.49 7.73 9.12
N ALA A 320 26.79 6.63 8.84
CA ALA A 320 26.43 5.62 9.84
C ALA A 320 27.66 4.96 10.52
N SER A 321 28.87 5.19 9.99
CA SER A 321 30.13 4.62 10.48
C SER A 321 30.77 5.36 11.68
N THR A 322 30.28 6.55 12.07
CA THR A 322 30.91 7.34 13.15
C THR A 322 30.20 7.29 14.51
N VAL A 323 29.05 6.62 14.62
CA VAL A 323 28.35 6.39 15.91
C VAL A 323 28.53 4.94 16.33
N GLY A 324 29.77 4.58 16.70
CA GLY A 324 30.17 3.18 16.87
C GLY A 324 31.44 2.94 17.69
N ALA A 325 31.61 3.65 18.81
CA ALA A 325 32.67 3.36 19.78
C ALA A 325 32.11 3.45 21.22
N PRO A 326 31.87 2.33 21.92
CA PRO A 326 31.55 2.35 23.34
C PRO A 326 32.81 2.71 24.14
N THR A 327 32.74 3.75 24.96
CA THR A 327 33.80 4.11 25.90
C THR A 327 33.95 2.98 26.94
N PRO A 328 35.15 2.39 27.13
CA PRO A 328 35.36 1.51 28.27
C PRO A 328 35.27 2.34 29.55
N ARG A 329 34.44 1.91 30.51
CA ARG A 329 34.58 2.37 31.89
C ARG A 329 35.74 1.60 32.52
N LEU A 330 36.73 2.38 32.95
CA LEU A 330 37.88 2.07 33.84
C LEU A 330 38.09 0.59 34.19
#